data_AF-A0A2R7SQQ6-F1
#
_entry.id   AF-A0A2R7SQQ6-F1
#
_cell.length_a   1.000
_cell.length_b   1.000
_cell.length_c   1.000
_cell.angle_alpha   90.00
_cell.angle_beta   90.00
_cell.angle_gamma   90.00
#
_symmetry.space_group_name_H-M   'P 1'
#
loop_
_entity.id
_entity.type
_entity.pdbx_description
1 polymer ?
#
loop_
_entity_poly.entity_id
_entity_poly.type
_entity_poly.pdbx_seq_one_letter_code
_entity_poly.pdbx_strand_id
1 'polypeptide(L)'
;MGQAHPAIRENRGMNQDQLKQLVGRAALEHVTPGQIIGVGTGSTVDCFIDALAASGIAVAGAVSSSERSTQRLLKQGIRVLEAAEVTGLT
;
A
#
# COMPACT_ATOMS: atom_id res chain seq x y z
N MET A 1 -13.47 50.63 7.30
CA MET A 1 -13.68 49.57 8.31
C MET A 1 -14.26 48.37 7.59
N GLY A 2 -13.40 47.55 6.97
CA GLY A 2 -13.20 46.17 7.43
C GLY A 2 -14.07 45.19 6.64
N GLN A 3 -13.96 45.19 5.30
CA GLN A 3 -14.63 44.20 4.47
C GLN A 3 -14.07 42.81 4.80
N ALA A 4 -14.96 41.90 5.20
CA ALA A 4 -14.64 40.53 5.53
C ALA A 4 -13.90 39.86 4.36
N HIS A 5 -12.68 39.41 4.63
CA HIS A 5 -11.92 38.55 3.74
C HIS A 5 -12.73 37.27 3.48
N PRO A 6 -13.05 36.90 2.24
CA PRO A 6 -13.61 35.59 1.95
C PRO A 6 -12.55 34.55 2.31
N ALA A 7 -12.91 33.62 3.21
CA ALA A 7 -12.07 32.49 3.58
C ALA A 7 -11.63 31.73 2.33
N ILE A 8 -10.35 31.40 2.35
CA ILE A 8 -9.54 30.85 1.27
C ILE A 8 -10.24 29.63 0.63
N ARG A 9 -10.32 29.64 -0.71
CA ARG A 9 -10.83 28.55 -1.54
C ARG A 9 -10.23 27.21 -1.11
N GLU A 10 -11.09 26.27 -0.74
CA GLU A 10 -10.71 24.86 -0.56
C GLU A 10 -10.41 24.27 -1.95
N ASN A 11 -9.18 24.48 -2.43
CA ASN A 11 -8.68 23.78 -3.62
C ASN A 11 -8.22 22.37 -3.22
N ARG A 12 -9.19 21.49 -2.93
CA ARG A 12 -8.94 20.07 -2.60
C ARG A 12 -8.72 19.26 -3.89
N GLY A 13 -7.71 19.64 -4.69
CA GLY A 13 -7.20 18.78 -5.75
C GLY A 13 -6.73 17.46 -5.12
N MET A 14 -7.42 16.35 -5.41
CA MET A 14 -7.28 15.00 -4.82
C MET A 14 -6.82 14.96 -3.36
N ASN A 15 -7.73 14.60 -2.45
CA ASN A 15 -7.38 14.42 -1.04
C ASN A 15 -6.22 13.41 -0.90
N GLN A 16 -5.29 13.66 0.03
CA GLN A 16 -4.05 12.89 0.19
C GLN A 16 -4.29 11.38 0.29
N ASP A 17 -5.40 10.95 0.89
CA ASP A 17 -5.79 9.55 0.98
C ASP A 17 -6.19 8.94 -0.36
N GLN A 18 -6.80 9.73 -1.25
CA GLN A 18 -7.11 9.30 -2.62
C GLN A 18 -5.83 9.09 -3.43
N LEU A 19 -4.84 9.98 -3.27
CA LEU A 19 -3.52 9.80 -3.90
C LEU A 19 -2.84 8.51 -3.43
N LYS A 20 -2.90 8.21 -2.14
CA LYS A 20 -2.33 6.96 -1.59
C LYS A 20 -3.02 5.72 -2.15
N GLN A 21 -4.34 5.75 -2.28
CA GLN A 21 -5.10 4.65 -2.87
C GLN A 21 -4.76 4.44 -4.35
N LEU A 22 -4.64 5.53 -5.13
CA LEU A 22 -4.26 5.47 -6.53
C LEU A 22 -2.85 4.88 -6.71
N VAL A 23 -1.89 5.33 -5.90
CA VAL A 23 -0.52 4.77 -5.92
C VAL A 23 -0.52 3.29 -5.54
N GLY A 24 -1.25 2.92 -4.50
CA GLY A 24 -1.37 1.52 -4.08
C GLY A 24 -2.00 0.63 -5.17
N ARG A 25 -2.96 1.16 -5.93
CA ARG A 25 -3.56 0.44 -7.06
C ARG A 25 -2.61 0.31 -8.24
N ALA A 26 -1.90 1.38 -8.61
CA ALA A 26 -0.94 1.37 -9.72
C ALA A 26 0.21 0.40 -9.46
N ALA A 27 0.67 0.28 -8.21
CA ALA A 27 1.70 -0.68 -7.84
C ALA A 27 1.32 -2.15 -8.11
N LEU A 28 0.04 -2.49 -8.21
CA LEU A 28 -0.41 -3.84 -8.55
C LEU A 28 -0.04 -4.26 -9.96
N GLU A 29 0.10 -3.31 -10.89
CA GLU A 29 0.49 -3.60 -12.28
C GLU A 29 1.91 -4.19 -12.37
N HIS A 30 2.71 -4.03 -11.31
CA HIS A 30 4.05 -4.57 -11.21
C HIS A 30 4.11 -5.91 -10.46
N VAL A 31 2.99 -6.39 -9.91
CA VAL A 31 2.95 -7.65 -9.16
C VAL A 31 2.66 -8.80 -10.12
N THR A 32 3.61 -9.72 -10.24
CA THR A 32 3.41 -10.94 -11.02
C THR A 32 2.78 -12.02 -10.14
N PRO A 33 1.74 -12.75 -10.60
CA PRO A 33 1.20 -13.88 -9.86
C PRO A 33 2.28 -14.91 -9.52
N GLY A 34 2.30 -15.39 -8.28
CA GLY A 34 3.30 -16.34 -7.78
C GLY A 34 4.65 -15.72 -7.39
N GLN A 35 4.80 -14.40 -7.49
CA GLN A 35 6.02 -13.69 -7.08
C GLN A 35 6.11 -13.56 -5.55
N ILE A 36 7.34 -13.46 -5.02
CA ILE A 36 7.59 -12.98 -3.66
C ILE A 36 7.81 -11.47 -3.71
N ILE A 37 7.03 -10.72 -2.92
CA ILE A 37 7.09 -9.25 -2.94
C ILE A 37 7.71 -8.68 -1.67
N GLY A 38 8.48 -7.59 -1.80
CA GLY A 38 8.93 -6.79 -0.67
C GLY A 38 7.89 -5.75 -0.30
N VAL A 39 7.55 -5.64 0.99
CA VAL A 39 6.53 -4.74 1.51
C VAL A 39 7.15 -3.81 2.56
N GLY A 40 7.17 -2.52 2.24
CA GLY A 40 7.65 -1.47 3.13
C GLY A 40 6.67 -1.15 4.27
N THR A 41 6.73 0.08 4.77
CA THR A 41 5.86 0.54 5.87
C THR A 41 5.25 1.90 5.55
N GLY A 42 3.98 2.11 5.94
CA GLY A 42 3.31 3.40 5.86
C GLY A 42 1.87 3.33 5.32
N SER A 43 1.14 4.43 5.42
CA SER A 43 -0.27 4.49 5.02
C SER A 43 -0.52 4.25 3.51
N THR A 44 0.47 4.49 2.65
CA THR A 44 0.37 4.11 1.22
C THR A 44 0.52 2.60 1.03
N VAL A 45 1.40 1.97 1.80
CA VAL A 45 1.62 0.52 1.76
C VAL A 45 0.39 -0.21 2.28
N ASP A 46 -0.25 0.33 3.31
CA ASP A 46 -1.56 -0.14 3.78
C ASP A 46 -2.58 -0.22 2.64
N CYS A 47 -2.69 0.85 1.84
CA CYS A 47 -3.58 0.88 0.68
C CYS A 47 -3.18 -0.15 -0.40
N PHE A 48 -1.87 -0.36 -0.62
CA PHE A 48 -1.40 -1.40 -1.54
C PHE A 48 -1.77 -2.80 -1.06
N ILE A 49 -1.57 -3.14 0.23
CA ILE A 49 -1.90 -4.44 0.79
C ILE A 49 -3.41 -4.73 0.64
N ASP A 50 -4.24 -3.73 0.93
CA ASP A 50 -5.70 -3.87 0.76
C ASP A 50 -6.08 -4.02 -0.72
N ALA A 51 -5.45 -3.24 -1.61
CA ALA A 51 -5.70 -3.34 -3.04
C ALA A 51 -5.25 -4.68 -3.61
N LEU A 52 -4.14 -5.24 -3.12
CA LEU A 52 -3.63 -6.56 -3.50
C LEU A 52 -4.62 -7.65 -3.08
N ALA A 53 -5.08 -7.61 -1.83
CA ALA A 53 -6.10 -8.53 -1.33
C ALA A 53 -7.39 -8.47 -2.17
N ALA A 54 -7.83 -7.26 -2.54
CA ALA A 54 -9.02 -7.05 -3.37
C ALA A 54 -8.81 -7.41 -4.85
N SER A 55 -7.56 -7.45 -5.34
CA SER A 55 -7.26 -7.76 -6.74
C SER A 55 -7.38 -9.24 -7.09
N GLY A 56 -7.27 -10.12 -6.10
CA GLY A 56 -7.23 -11.57 -6.31
C GLY A 56 -5.91 -12.08 -6.90
N ILE A 57 -4.90 -11.22 -7.05
CA ILE A 57 -3.54 -11.65 -7.46
C ILE A 57 -2.93 -12.46 -6.31
N ALA A 58 -2.69 -13.75 -6.57
CA ALA A 58 -2.03 -14.63 -5.62
C ALA A 58 -0.50 -14.43 -5.70
N VAL A 59 0.10 -13.97 -4.61
CA VAL A 59 1.57 -13.91 -4.44
C VAL A 59 2.06 -15.16 -3.70
N ALA A 60 3.30 -15.59 -3.96
CA ALA A 60 3.88 -16.73 -3.24
C ALA A 60 4.19 -16.39 -1.76
N GLY A 61 4.42 -15.10 -1.49
CA GLY A 61 4.61 -14.57 -0.16
C GLY A 61 5.05 -13.12 -0.18
N ALA A 62 5.14 -12.51 1.00
CA ALA A 62 5.61 -11.15 1.17
C ALA A 62 6.68 -11.08 2.26
N VAL A 63 7.75 -10.33 2.01
CA VAL A 63 8.76 -9.97 3.02
C VAL A 63 8.43 -8.57 3.53
N SER A 64 8.26 -8.41 4.83
CA SER A 64 7.85 -7.14 5.44
C SER A 64 8.97 -6.52 6.27
N SER A 65 9.08 -5.18 6.23
CA SER A 65 10.06 -4.44 7.04
C SER A 65 9.51 -3.96 8.39
N SER A 66 8.24 -4.24 8.74
CA SER A 66 7.65 -3.86 10.04
C SER A 66 6.54 -4.79 10.51
N GLU A 67 6.34 -4.85 11.83
CA GLU A 67 5.27 -5.64 12.45
C GLU A 67 3.87 -5.20 12.01
N ARG A 68 3.66 -3.88 11.80
CA ARG A 68 2.39 -3.34 11.32
C ARG A 68 2.02 -3.90 9.95
N SER A 69 2.95 -3.82 9.00
CA SER A 69 2.74 -4.35 7.64
C SER A 69 2.58 -5.87 7.68
N THR A 70 3.37 -6.58 8.50
CA THR A 70 3.26 -8.03 8.72
C THR A 70 1.87 -8.42 9.19
N GLN A 71 1.35 -7.78 10.25
CA GLN A 71 0.02 -8.07 10.76
C GLN A 71 -1.07 -7.82 9.72
N ARG A 72 -0.93 -6.79 8.89
CA ARG A 72 -1.91 -6.50 7.85
C ARG A 72 -1.88 -7.54 6.73
N LEU A 73 -0.70 -7.95 6.27
CA LEU A 73 -0.53 -9.03 5.30
C LEU A 73 -1.17 -10.33 5.79
N LEU A 74 -0.86 -10.72 7.04
CA LEU A 74 -1.42 -11.92 7.67
C LEU A 74 -2.94 -11.86 7.78
N LYS A 75 -3.52 -10.69 8.12
CA LYS A 75 -4.98 -10.50 8.17
C LYS A 75 -5.65 -10.68 6.82
N GLN A 76 -4.97 -10.34 5.73
CA GLN A 76 -5.45 -10.55 4.36
C GLN A 76 -5.15 -11.98 3.83
N GLY A 77 -4.59 -12.86 4.67
CA GLY A 77 -4.24 -14.23 4.27
C GLY A 77 -2.98 -14.33 3.41
N ILE A 78 -2.19 -13.27 3.33
CA ILE A 78 -0.93 -13.27 2.57
C ILE A 78 0.16 -13.86 3.47
N ARG A 79 0.84 -14.90 2.97
CA ARG A 79 1.97 -15.52 3.68
C ARG A 79 3.10 -14.51 3.83
N VAL A 80 3.56 -14.32 5.07
CA VAL A 80 4.76 -13.52 5.35
C VAL A 80 5.98 -14.43 5.45
N LEU A 81 7.06 -14.04 4.79
CA LEU A 81 8.34 -14.74 4.77
C LEU A 81 9.37 -13.90 5.55
N GLU A 82 10.26 -14.57 6.28
CA GLU A 82 11.36 -13.88 6.94
C GLU A 82 12.39 -13.44 5.90
N ALA A 83 12.94 -12.23 6.07
CA ALA A 83 13.94 -11.70 5.13
C ALA A 83 15.18 -12.60 5.03
N ALA A 84 15.53 -13.32 6.10
CA ALA A 84 16.63 -14.28 6.12
C ALA A 84 16.37 -15.54 5.26
N GLU A 85 15.11 -15.84 4.94
CA GLU A 85 14.71 -16.99 4.13
C GLU A 85 14.63 -16.67 2.63
N VAL A 86 14.78 -15.40 2.23
CA VAL A 86 14.62 -14.94 0.85
C VAL A 86 15.96 -14.48 0.26
N THR A 87 16.50 -15.25 -0.69
CA THR A 87 17.77 -14.99 -1.38
C THR A 87 17.66 -14.05 -2.59
N GLY A 88 16.45 -13.65 -2.98
CA GLY A 88 16.21 -12.67 -4.05
C GLY A 88 14.73 -12.41 -4.30
N LEU A 89 14.42 -11.17 -4.71
CA LEU A 89 13.09 -10.76 -5.20
C LEU A 89 13.21 -10.64 -6.73
N THR A 90 12.51 -11.50 -7.47
CA THR A 90 12.51 -11.54 -8.95
C THR A 90 11.11 -11.34 -9.49
#